data_AF-A7SBY4-F1
#
_entry.id   AF-A7SBY4-F1
#
_cell.length_a   1.000
_cell.length_b   1.000
_cell.length_c   1.000
_cell.angle_alpha   90.00
_cell.angle_beta   90.00
_cell.angle_gamma   90.00
#
_symmetry.space_group_name_H-M   'P 1'
#
loop_
_entity.id
_entity.type
_entity.pdbx_description
1 polymer ?
#
loop_
_entity_poly.entity_id
_entity_poly.type
_entity_poly.pdbx_seq_one_letter_code
_entity_poly.pdbx_strand_id
1 'polypeptide(L)'
;MYTEEESMCIEFTRDNPQPWREGTEKSSFNYLLLDPRVSDNLPWRAQKLPSDEAFAIFVSAIFYVGKGKRSRPYAHLHEALHKTKSNRKLQNIRDIWDSGLGVVSLHCFQSVIPVEAYTREACMVEALGISRLTNQKKGDFYGRARRWSVKKKRNMGIFLLKRALQIFINEGERQIRPEDLRK
;
A
#
# COMPACT_ATOMS: atom_id res chain seq x y z
N MET A 1 22.80 -1.07 -3.01
CA MET A 1 21.91 -2.13 -3.53
C MET A 1 20.55 -1.52 -3.87
N TYR A 2 20.53 -0.54 -4.80
CA TYR A 2 19.34 0.20 -5.26
C TYR A 2 18.94 -0.16 -6.71
N THR A 3 19.67 -1.09 -7.32
CA THR A 3 19.68 -1.32 -8.77
C THR A 3 18.35 -1.82 -9.35
N GLU A 4 17.54 -2.55 -8.58
CA GLU A 4 16.29 -3.14 -9.09
C GLU A 4 15.15 -2.13 -9.14
N GLU A 5 14.99 -1.28 -8.11
CA GLU A 5 13.96 -0.24 -8.10
C GLU A 5 14.32 0.88 -9.07
N GLU A 6 15.60 1.27 -9.12
CA GLU A 6 16.13 2.20 -10.12
C GLU A 6 15.81 1.68 -11.53
N SER A 7 15.99 0.38 -11.77
CA SER A 7 15.61 -0.25 -13.03
C SER A 7 14.13 -0.08 -13.35
N MET A 8 13.22 -0.23 -12.38
CA MET A 8 11.78 -0.01 -12.58
C MET A 8 11.46 1.45 -12.93
N CYS A 9 12.14 2.38 -12.26
CA CYS A 9 11.79 3.80 -12.29
C CYS A 9 12.51 4.60 -13.37
N ILE A 10 13.49 4.01 -14.07
CA ILE A 10 14.34 4.70 -15.06
C ILE A 10 13.56 5.38 -16.19
N GLU A 11 12.37 4.86 -16.53
CA GLU A 11 11.52 5.43 -17.59
C GLU A 11 10.53 6.48 -17.05
N PHE A 12 10.40 6.61 -15.73
CA PHE A 12 9.49 7.53 -15.04
C PHE A 12 10.16 8.87 -14.69
N THR A 13 11.07 9.30 -15.56
CA THR A 13 11.78 10.58 -15.45
C THR A 13 11.06 11.67 -16.25
N ARG A 14 11.34 12.94 -15.91
CA ARG A 14 10.78 14.08 -16.65
C ARG A 14 11.29 14.17 -18.09
N ASP A 15 12.48 13.64 -18.34
CA ASP A 15 13.16 13.72 -19.63
C ASP A 15 12.65 12.69 -20.65
N ASN A 16 11.76 11.78 -20.21
CA ASN A 16 11.07 10.86 -21.11
C ASN A 16 9.89 11.59 -21.79
N PRO A 17 9.91 11.82 -23.12
CA PRO A 17 8.86 12.55 -23.83
C PRO A 17 7.55 11.75 -23.97
N GLN A 18 7.49 10.52 -23.47
CA GLN A 18 6.30 9.68 -23.56
C GLN A 18 5.12 10.27 -22.76
N PRO A 19 3.91 10.37 -23.37
CA PRO A 19 2.73 10.78 -22.62
C PRO A 19 2.33 9.70 -21.61
N TRP A 20 2.42 10.03 -20.32
CA TRP A 20 2.00 9.16 -19.23
C TRP A 20 0.56 9.41 -18.81
N ARG A 21 -0.16 8.33 -18.48
CA ARG A 21 -1.51 8.41 -17.92
C ARG A 21 -1.50 9.29 -16.66
N GLU A 22 -2.44 10.23 -16.59
CA GLU A 22 -2.57 11.21 -15.50
C GLU A 22 -1.36 12.16 -15.35
N GLY A 23 -0.47 12.22 -16.35
CA GLY A 23 0.63 13.19 -16.42
C GLY A 23 1.90 12.79 -15.67
N THR A 24 2.80 13.76 -15.51
CA THR A 24 4.14 13.60 -14.91
C THR A 24 4.33 14.40 -13.62
N GLU A 25 3.25 14.94 -13.07
CA GLU A 25 3.28 15.63 -11.77
C GLU A 25 3.61 14.63 -10.66
N LYS A 26 4.63 14.93 -9.85
CA LYS A 26 5.08 14.11 -8.71
C LYS A 26 4.18 14.29 -7.48
N SER A 27 2.89 14.04 -7.65
CA SER A 27 1.84 14.24 -6.64
C SER A 27 1.16 12.95 -6.17
N SER A 28 1.72 11.79 -6.55
CA SER A 28 1.21 10.47 -6.18
C SER A 28 2.10 9.80 -5.15
N PHE A 29 1.52 8.82 -4.47
CA PHE A 29 2.18 7.96 -3.49
C PHE A 29 1.47 6.61 -3.42
N ASN A 30 2.03 5.65 -2.69
CA ASN A 30 1.36 4.41 -2.37
C ASN A 30 0.88 4.42 -0.91
N TYR A 31 -0.19 3.72 -0.62
CA TYR A 31 -0.63 3.52 0.76
C TYR A 31 -1.15 2.11 0.96
N LEU A 32 -1.03 1.64 2.19
CA LEU A 32 -1.49 0.34 2.65
C LEU A 32 -2.51 0.55 3.75
N LEU A 33 -3.58 -0.23 3.76
CA LEU A 33 -4.45 -0.35 4.93
C LEU A 33 -4.13 -1.66 5.64
N LEU A 34 -3.85 -1.56 6.94
CA LEU A 34 -3.50 -2.70 7.78
C LEU A 34 -4.53 -2.92 8.89
N ASP A 35 -4.71 -4.20 9.22
CA ASP A 35 -5.55 -4.66 10.31
C ASP A 35 -4.74 -4.74 11.62
N PRO A 36 -5.01 -3.85 12.59
CA PRO A 36 -4.29 -3.84 13.87
C PRO A 36 -4.52 -5.10 14.72
N ARG A 37 -5.60 -5.85 14.47
CA ARG A 37 -5.84 -7.14 15.14
C ARG A 37 -4.81 -8.20 14.75
N VAL A 38 -4.15 -8.00 13.60
CA VAL A 38 -3.10 -8.87 13.06
C VAL A 38 -1.72 -8.27 13.28
N SER A 39 -1.53 -6.97 13.01
CA SER A 39 -0.21 -6.35 13.23
C SER A 39 0.14 -6.28 14.70
N ASP A 40 -0.85 -6.15 15.60
CA ASP A 40 -0.66 -6.16 17.05
C ASP A 40 0.52 -5.29 17.50
N ASN A 41 0.43 -4.00 17.13
CA ASN A 41 1.47 -3.00 17.40
C ASN A 41 2.88 -3.47 17.02
N LEU A 42 3.02 -4.08 15.84
CA LEU A 42 4.27 -4.66 15.34
C LEU A 42 5.49 -3.72 15.49
N PRO A 43 5.41 -2.40 15.22
CA PRO A 43 6.56 -1.51 15.38
C PRO A 43 7.20 -1.55 16.78
N TRP A 44 6.40 -1.72 17.83
CA TRP A 44 6.91 -1.80 19.21
C TRP A 44 7.66 -3.11 19.50
N ARG A 45 7.18 -4.22 18.93
CA ARG A 45 7.71 -5.57 19.19
C ARG A 45 8.74 -6.04 18.15
N ALA A 46 8.86 -5.36 17.02
CA ALA A 46 9.72 -5.75 15.90
C ALA A 46 11.19 -5.96 16.30
N GLN A 47 11.71 -5.21 17.27
CA GLN A 47 13.10 -5.36 17.76
C GLN A 47 13.39 -6.73 18.39
N LYS A 48 12.36 -7.43 18.86
CA LYS A 48 12.47 -8.74 19.52
C LYS A 48 12.11 -9.90 18.60
N LEU A 49 11.73 -9.63 17.35
CA LEU A 49 11.29 -10.64 16.39
C LEU A 49 12.37 -10.89 15.34
N PRO A 50 12.47 -12.14 14.84
CA PRO A 50 13.15 -12.42 13.58
C PRO A 50 12.61 -11.57 12.44
N SER A 51 13.49 -11.16 11.52
CA SER A 51 13.16 -10.25 10.42
C SER A 51 12.09 -10.82 9.47
N ASP A 52 12.15 -12.12 9.22
CA ASP A 52 11.18 -12.87 8.41
C ASP A 52 9.83 -13.01 9.11
N GLU A 53 9.81 -13.21 10.43
CA GLU A 53 8.59 -13.24 11.22
C GLU A 53 7.90 -11.88 11.24
N ALA A 54 8.63 -10.80 11.52
CA ALA A 54 8.11 -9.44 11.47
C ALA A 54 7.55 -9.11 10.06
N PHE A 55 8.24 -9.55 9.01
CA PHE A 55 7.76 -9.40 7.64
C PHE A 55 6.48 -10.21 7.38
N ALA A 56 6.40 -11.45 7.85
CA ALA A 56 5.24 -12.32 7.70
C ALA A 56 3.99 -11.72 8.39
N ILE A 57 4.14 -11.19 9.60
CA ILE A 57 3.08 -10.48 10.31
C ILE A 57 2.62 -9.26 9.52
N PHE A 58 3.57 -8.42 9.10
CA PHE A 58 3.27 -7.19 8.36
C PHE A 58 2.48 -7.46 7.09
N VAL A 59 2.93 -8.42 6.27
CA VAL A 59 2.21 -8.76 5.03
C VAL A 59 0.85 -9.39 5.29
N SER A 60 0.68 -10.10 6.41
CA SER A 60 -0.60 -10.68 6.81
C SER A 60 -1.59 -9.64 7.31
N ALA A 61 -1.11 -8.54 7.89
CA ALA A 61 -1.95 -7.44 8.34
C ALA A 61 -2.46 -6.56 7.19
N ILE A 62 -1.79 -6.53 6.04
CA ILE A 62 -2.21 -5.72 4.88
C ILE A 62 -3.46 -6.34 4.24
N PHE A 63 -4.56 -5.59 4.26
CA PHE A 63 -5.81 -6.00 3.58
C PHE A 63 -6.12 -5.15 2.33
N TYR A 64 -5.37 -4.07 2.08
CA TYR A 64 -5.54 -3.24 0.90
C TYR A 64 -4.24 -2.52 0.51
N VAL A 65 -4.00 -2.41 -0.80
CA VAL A 65 -2.90 -1.65 -1.40
C VAL A 65 -3.49 -0.63 -2.37
N GLY A 66 -3.02 0.61 -2.38
CA GLY A 66 -3.51 1.59 -3.35
C GLY A 66 -2.52 2.67 -3.73
N LYS A 67 -2.79 3.29 -4.89
CA LYS A 67 -2.23 4.58 -5.31
C LYS A 67 -3.05 5.73 -4.74
N GLY A 68 -2.39 6.63 -4.01
CA GLY A 68 -2.96 7.83 -3.40
C GLY A 68 -2.65 9.09 -4.20
N LYS A 69 -3.51 10.11 -4.04
CA LYS A 69 -3.24 11.52 -4.33
C LYS A 69 -3.98 12.33 -3.28
N ARG A 70 -3.34 13.32 -2.65
CA ARG A 70 -3.93 14.15 -1.57
C ARG A 70 -4.54 13.26 -0.46
N SER A 71 -5.75 13.57 0.00
CA SER A 71 -6.47 12.91 1.11
C SER A 71 -7.13 11.57 0.77
N ARG A 72 -6.83 10.97 -0.39
CA ARG A 72 -7.53 9.76 -0.88
C ARG A 72 -7.60 8.58 0.11
N PRO A 73 -6.59 8.28 0.95
CA PRO A 73 -6.69 7.21 1.94
C PRO A 73 -7.84 7.42 2.95
N TYR A 74 -8.03 8.67 3.40
CA TYR A 74 -9.14 9.05 4.28
C TYR A 74 -10.51 8.92 3.61
N ALA A 75 -10.59 9.05 2.28
CA ALA A 75 -11.87 8.91 1.56
C ALA A 75 -12.48 7.51 1.75
N HIS A 76 -11.67 6.46 1.83
CA HIS A 76 -12.16 5.10 2.11
C HIS A 76 -12.69 4.94 3.53
N LEU A 77 -12.06 5.61 4.50
CA LEU A 77 -12.49 5.58 5.88
C LEU A 77 -13.79 6.40 6.05
N HIS A 78 -13.87 7.60 5.46
CA HIS A 78 -15.13 8.37 5.44
C HIS A 78 -16.27 7.62 4.74
N GLU A 79 -16.00 6.89 3.66
CA GLU A 79 -17.01 6.05 3.01
C GLU A 79 -17.48 4.91 3.93
N ALA A 80 -16.59 4.34 4.74
CA ALA A 80 -16.94 3.28 5.68
C ALA A 80 -17.88 3.75 6.80
N LEU A 81 -17.81 5.02 7.21
CA LEU A 81 -18.77 5.63 8.16
C LEU A 81 -20.22 5.56 7.63
N HIS A 82 -20.39 5.66 6.32
CA HIS A 82 -21.70 5.62 5.67
C HIS A 82 -22.06 4.16 5.37
N LYS A 83 -22.93 3.56 6.20
CA LYS A 83 -23.34 2.14 6.06
C LYS A 83 -24.15 1.81 4.78
N THR A 84 -24.40 2.79 3.92
CA THR A 84 -25.20 2.66 2.69
C THR A 84 -24.52 1.84 1.61
N LYS A 85 -23.18 1.81 1.58
CA LYS A 85 -22.40 1.00 0.63
C LYS A 85 -21.75 -0.17 1.34
N SER A 86 -21.74 -1.32 0.69
CA SER A 86 -21.06 -2.52 1.18
C SER A 86 -20.16 -3.11 0.10
N ASN A 87 -18.91 -3.32 0.46
CA ASN A 87 -17.95 -4.14 -0.29
C ASN A 87 -16.93 -4.71 0.69
N ARG A 88 -16.13 -5.70 0.27
CA ARG A 88 -15.15 -6.37 1.14
C ARG A 88 -14.24 -5.41 1.90
N LYS A 89 -13.80 -4.30 1.26
CA LYS A 89 -12.93 -3.30 1.90
C LYS A 89 -13.66 -2.53 2.99
N LEU A 90 -14.84 -1.99 2.69
CA LEU A 90 -15.63 -1.22 3.66
C LEU A 90 -16.09 -2.11 4.82
N GLN A 91 -16.43 -3.37 4.55
CA GLN A 91 -16.77 -4.33 5.59
C GLN A 91 -15.58 -4.59 6.50
N ASN A 92 -14.39 -4.87 5.95
CA ASN A 92 -13.19 -5.10 6.76
C ASN A 92 -12.82 -3.89 7.64
N ILE A 93 -12.97 -2.66 7.12
CA ILE A 93 -12.78 -1.42 7.91
C ILE A 93 -13.77 -1.37 9.09
N ARG A 94 -15.06 -1.66 8.83
CA ARG A 94 -16.09 -1.67 9.88
C ARG A 94 -15.83 -2.76 10.91
N ASP A 95 -15.43 -3.96 10.49
CA ASP A 95 -15.14 -5.07 11.40
C ASP A 95 -13.96 -4.76 12.35
N ILE A 96 -12.97 -3.99 11.89
CA ILE A 96 -11.87 -3.49 12.73
C ILE A 96 -12.40 -2.45 13.75
N TRP A 97 -13.27 -1.54 13.30
CA TRP A 97 -13.87 -0.54 14.19
C TRP A 97 -14.81 -1.16 15.23
N ASP A 98 -15.62 -2.13 14.82
CA ASP A 98 -16.55 -2.85 15.70
C ASP A 98 -15.79 -3.69 16.75
N SER A 99 -14.51 -4.01 16.52
CA SER A 99 -13.64 -4.62 17.54
C SER A 99 -12.97 -3.62 18.49
N GLY A 100 -13.35 -2.33 18.43
CA GLY A 100 -12.79 -1.26 19.27
C GLY A 100 -11.41 -0.72 18.84
N LEU A 101 -10.91 -1.13 17.68
CA LEU A 101 -9.62 -0.68 17.13
C LEU A 101 -9.82 0.29 15.96
N GLY A 102 -8.74 0.89 15.47
CA GLY A 102 -8.75 1.77 14.30
C GLY A 102 -7.91 1.23 13.15
N VAL A 103 -8.31 1.49 11.92
CA VAL A 103 -7.55 1.06 10.74
C VAL A 103 -6.23 1.80 10.65
N VAL A 104 -5.14 1.09 10.38
CA VAL A 104 -3.83 1.70 10.15
C VAL A 104 -3.71 2.08 8.67
N SER A 105 -3.43 3.35 8.39
CA SER A 105 -3.19 3.85 7.03
C SER A 105 -1.74 4.24 6.85
N LEU A 106 -0.92 3.31 6.37
CA LEU A 106 0.51 3.56 6.11
C LEU A 106 0.68 4.22 4.75
N HIS A 107 1.32 5.40 4.72
CA HIS A 107 1.69 6.04 3.46
C HIS A 107 3.16 5.75 3.14
N CYS A 108 3.46 5.36 1.91
CA CYS A 108 4.82 5.04 1.47
C CYS A 108 5.07 5.53 0.03
N PHE A 109 6.36 5.62 -0.34
CA PHE A 109 6.78 5.97 -1.70
C PHE A 109 6.18 7.29 -2.22
N GLN A 110 6.40 8.37 -1.47
CA GLN A 110 5.90 9.71 -1.78
C GLN A 110 6.58 10.36 -3.00
N SER A 111 5.96 11.42 -3.52
CA SER A 111 6.55 12.30 -4.55
C SER A 111 6.92 11.57 -5.85
N VAL A 112 6.07 10.63 -6.27
CA VAL A 112 6.22 9.89 -7.53
C VAL A 112 5.15 10.30 -8.55
N ILE A 113 5.41 10.01 -9.82
CA ILE A 113 4.40 10.23 -10.88
C ILE A 113 3.30 9.16 -10.81
N PRO A 114 2.10 9.40 -11.37
CA PRO A 114 0.98 8.47 -11.26
C PRO A 114 1.27 7.05 -11.75
N VAL A 115 1.90 6.90 -12.92
CA VAL A 115 2.20 5.58 -13.51
C VAL A 115 3.24 4.80 -12.71
N GLU A 116 4.15 5.49 -12.02
CA GLU A 116 5.09 4.87 -11.10
C GLU A 116 4.36 4.32 -9.87
N ALA A 117 3.49 5.12 -9.25
CA ALA A 117 2.66 4.68 -8.13
C ALA A 117 1.75 3.50 -8.51
N TYR A 118 1.15 3.52 -9.71
CA TYR A 118 0.38 2.38 -10.23
C TYR A 118 1.23 1.13 -10.40
N THR A 119 2.45 1.28 -10.93
CA THR A 119 3.36 0.14 -11.13
C THR A 119 3.81 -0.43 -9.78
N ARG A 120 4.12 0.41 -8.80
CA ARG A 120 4.43 0.00 -7.41
C ARG A 120 3.25 -0.73 -6.76
N GLU A 121 2.03 -0.21 -6.91
CA GLU A 121 0.79 -0.85 -6.44
C GLU A 121 0.64 -2.25 -7.08
N ALA A 122 0.79 -2.35 -8.40
CA ALA A 122 0.66 -3.60 -9.14
C ALA A 122 1.70 -4.64 -8.70
N CYS A 123 2.95 -4.24 -8.49
CA CYS A 123 4.01 -5.11 -7.97
C CYS A 123 3.66 -5.64 -6.57
N MET A 124 3.24 -4.76 -5.64
CA MET A 124 2.87 -5.18 -4.28
C MET A 124 1.65 -6.12 -4.27
N VAL A 125 0.63 -5.84 -5.09
CA VAL A 125 -0.55 -6.72 -5.25
C VAL A 125 -0.16 -8.08 -5.84
N GLU A 126 0.75 -8.11 -6.82
CA GLU A 126 1.27 -9.36 -7.41
C GLU A 126 2.10 -10.19 -6.41
N ALA A 127 2.73 -9.55 -5.43
CA ALA A 127 3.46 -10.22 -4.36
C ALA A 127 2.54 -10.77 -3.25
N LEU A 128 1.54 -10.01 -2.82
CA LEU A 128 0.60 -10.44 -1.78
C LEU A 128 -0.44 -11.46 -2.29
N GLY A 129 -0.81 -11.35 -3.56
CA GLY A 129 -1.89 -12.11 -4.16
C GLY A 129 -3.26 -11.47 -3.91
N ILE A 130 -4.00 -11.22 -5.00
CA ILE A 130 -5.27 -10.48 -4.96
C ILE A 130 -6.34 -11.13 -4.07
N SER A 131 -6.34 -12.46 -3.93
CA SER A 131 -7.33 -13.19 -3.11
C SER A 131 -7.27 -12.82 -1.63
N ARG A 132 -6.07 -12.48 -1.14
CA ARG A 132 -5.83 -12.04 0.25
C ARG A 132 -6.20 -10.58 0.49
N LEU A 133 -6.34 -9.80 -0.57
CA LEU A 133 -6.65 -8.38 -0.49
C LEU A 133 -8.14 -8.11 -0.72
N THR A 134 -8.57 -6.94 -0.25
CA THR A 134 -9.89 -6.37 -0.51
C THR A 134 -9.91 -5.52 -1.80
N ASN A 135 -8.76 -5.39 -2.48
CA ASN A 135 -8.65 -4.80 -3.80
C ASN A 135 -9.62 -5.50 -4.78
N GLN A 136 -10.36 -4.72 -5.58
CA GLN A 136 -11.33 -5.25 -6.54
C GLN A 136 -10.67 -5.78 -7.82
N LYS A 137 -9.49 -5.24 -8.18
CA LYS A 137 -8.79 -5.59 -9.41
C LYS A 137 -7.28 -5.62 -9.19
N LYS A 138 -6.58 -6.29 -10.10
CA LYS A 138 -5.12 -6.21 -10.20
C LYS A 138 -4.69 -4.79 -10.63
N GLY A 139 -3.47 -4.43 -10.27
CA GLY A 139 -2.86 -3.15 -10.67
C GLY A 139 -2.36 -3.15 -12.11
N ASP A 140 -2.16 -1.96 -12.64
CA ASP A 140 -1.65 -1.72 -13.99
C ASP A 140 -0.12 -1.57 -13.97
N PHE A 141 0.59 -2.22 -14.91
CA PHE A 141 2.05 -2.09 -15.07
C PHE A 141 2.39 -1.13 -16.21
N TYR A 142 3.27 -0.17 -15.95
CA TYR A 142 3.76 0.81 -16.94
C TYR A 142 5.26 0.69 -17.17
N GLY A 143 5.75 1.41 -18.18
CA GLY A 143 7.15 1.36 -18.62
C GLY A 143 7.62 -0.06 -18.94
N ARG A 144 8.92 -0.33 -18.72
CA ARG A 144 9.50 -1.67 -18.88
C ARG A 144 8.86 -2.74 -18.00
N ALA A 145 8.31 -2.35 -16.85
CA ALA A 145 7.68 -3.30 -15.93
C ALA A 145 6.49 -4.01 -16.57
N ARG A 146 5.83 -3.40 -17.58
CA ARG A 146 4.79 -4.05 -18.38
C ARG A 146 5.27 -5.37 -18.99
N ARG A 147 6.51 -5.40 -19.49
CA ARG A 147 7.14 -6.54 -20.19
C ARG A 147 7.87 -7.51 -19.26
N TRP A 148 7.93 -7.22 -17.97
CA TRP A 148 8.58 -8.12 -17.01
C TRP A 148 7.82 -9.43 -16.85
N SER A 149 8.59 -10.51 -16.61
CA SER A 149 8.04 -11.78 -16.18
C SER A 149 7.28 -11.64 -14.85
N VAL A 150 6.32 -12.53 -14.62
CA VAL A 150 5.55 -12.58 -13.36
C VAL A 150 6.49 -12.71 -12.15
N LYS A 151 7.52 -13.56 -12.25
CA LYS A 151 8.54 -13.73 -11.20
C LYS A 151 9.23 -12.40 -10.87
N LYS A 152 9.62 -11.61 -11.87
CA LYS A 152 10.29 -10.31 -11.65
C LYS A 152 9.35 -9.27 -11.03
N LYS A 153 8.08 -9.22 -11.47
CA LYS A 153 7.05 -8.35 -10.87
C LYS A 153 6.81 -8.70 -9.40
N ARG A 154 6.72 -9.99 -9.09
CA ARG A 154 6.57 -10.50 -7.71
C ARG A 154 7.77 -10.14 -6.84
N ASN A 155 9.00 -10.37 -7.32
CA ASN A 155 10.21 -10.03 -6.57
C ASN A 155 10.29 -8.53 -6.27
N MET A 156 9.94 -7.68 -7.24
CA MET A 156 9.85 -6.23 -7.03
C MET A 156 8.80 -5.89 -5.96
N GLY A 157 7.65 -6.55 -5.98
CA GLY A 157 6.62 -6.39 -4.94
C GLY A 157 7.12 -6.76 -3.55
N ILE A 158 7.83 -7.88 -3.40
CA ILE A 158 8.43 -8.31 -2.13
C ILE A 158 9.45 -7.27 -1.64
N PHE A 159 10.29 -6.76 -2.53
CA PHE A 159 11.26 -5.71 -2.21
C PHE A 159 10.55 -4.44 -1.71
N LEU A 160 9.52 -3.96 -2.40
CA LEU A 160 8.72 -2.81 -2.00
C LEU A 160 8.05 -3.04 -0.64
N LEU A 161 7.48 -4.23 -0.39
CA LEU A 161 6.85 -4.56 0.89
C LEU A 161 7.88 -4.57 2.03
N LYS A 162 9.10 -5.07 1.81
CA LYS A 162 10.17 -5.01 2.83
C LYS A 162 10.53 -3.57 3.16
N ARG A 163 10.58 -2.68 2.16
CA ARG A 163 10.79 -1.24 2.41
C ARG A 163 9.61 -0.61 3.14
N ALA A 164 8.38 -0.97 2.79
CA ALA A 164 7.18 -0.49 3.48
C ALA A 164 7.15 -0.94 4.95
N LEU A 165 7.61 -2.15 5.27
CA LEU A 165 7.79 -2.60 6.64
C LEU A 165 8.74 -1.68 7.42
N GLN A 166 9.89 -1.31 6.83
CA GLN A 166 10.83 -0.42 7.51
C GLN A 166 10.22 0.96 7.78
N ILE A 167 9.43 1.49 6.82
CA ILE A 167 8.67 2.73 7.03
C ILE A 167 7.68 2.55 8.20
N PHE A 168 6.93 1.45 8.22
CA PHE A 168 5.95 1.16 9.26
C PHE A 168 6.57 1.04 10.67
N ILE A 169 7.71 0.33 10.78
CA ILE A 169 8.45 0.21 12.05
C ILE A 169 8.91 1.59 12.54
N ASN A 170 9.39 2.43 11.64
CA ASN A 170 9.93 3.75 12.00
C ASN A 170 8.85 4.79 12.30
N GLU A 171 7.72 4.78 11.59
CA GLU A 171 6.62 5.73 11.78
C GLU A 171 5.68 5.33 12.94
N GLY A 172 5.69 4.04 13.31
CA GLY A 172 4.82 3.46 14.32
C GLY A 172 3.43 3.08 13.80
N GLU A 173 2.63 2.47 14.66
CA GLU A 173 1.26 2.06 14.34
C GLU A 173 0.26 3.13 14.77
N ARG A 174 -0.22 3.92 13.80
CA ARG A 174 -1.25 4.93 14.04
C ARG A 174 -2.59 4.43 13.52
N GLN A 175 -3.49 4.16 14.45
CA GLN A 175 -4.84 3.69 14.18
C GLN A 175 -5.78 4.88 13.96
N ILE A 176 -6.64 4.79 12.93
CA ILE A 176 -7.69 5.76 12.64
C ILE A 176 -9.03 5.13 13.00
N ARG A 177 -9.65 5.67 14.05
CA ARG A 177 -10.96 5.26 14.55
C ARG A 177 -12.08 6.10 13.95
N PRO A 178 -13.36 5.69 14.07
CA PRO A 178 -14.48 6.48 13.59
C PRO A 178 -14.51 7.90 14.18
N GLU A 179 -14.10 8.07 15.43
CA GLU A 179 -14.10 9.35 16.16
C GLU A 179 -13.11 10.35 15.55
N ASP A 180 -11.96 9.87 15.05
CA ASP A 180 -10.92 10.69 14.43
C ASP A 180 -11.35 11.31 13.09
N LEU A 181 -12.46 10.82 12.53
CA LEU A 181 -13.00 11.21 11.22
C LEU A 181 -14.20 12.15 11.31
N ARG A 182 -14.76 12.35 12.51
CA ARG A 182 -15.89 13.25 12.73
C ARG A 182 -15.32 14.65 13.01
N LYS A 183 -15.55 15.56 12.06
CA LYS A 183 -15.44 17.01 12.28
C LYS A 183 -16.81 17.57 12.56
#